data_AF-A0A430HH09-F1
#
_entry.id   AF-A0A430HH09-F1
#
_cell.length_a   1.000
_cell.length_b   1.000
_cell.length_c   1.000
_cell.angle_alpha   90.00
_cell.angle_beta   90.00
_cell.angle_gamma   90.00
#
_symmetry.space_group_name_H-M   'P 1'
#
loop_
_entity.id
_entity.type
_entity.pdbx_description
1 polymer ?
#
loop_
_entity_poly.entity_id
_entity_poly.type
_entity_poly.pdbx_seq_one_letter_code
_entity_poly.pdbx_strand_id
1 'polypeptide(L)'
;MHNTVHFILQGKGGIGKTLVSTILAQWLAGKDTERPLRCYDTDQENATFSRYKAMDVKHVPVMTDARNIDPKRFDALMIDLLEEEGNCVVDNGANTFSPLMAYLLENDCFDLLKESGRKVYIHTIVGGGDTLHDTAMGFVSTAKSTSVPLVLWENEHFGPLQSASGKVFTESQTYADNAARVCGRVVLSQRNADTFGADFKKMNIARLTANEVRESDKFNVMEKQRIKVLFRDLFEQLDNVQW
;
A
#
# COMPACT_ATOMS: atom_id res chain seq x y z
N MET A 1 8.71 4.14 14.96
CA MET A 1 8.36 2.80 14.42
C MET A 1 9.62 2.28 13.75
N HIS A 2 10.04 1.06 14.04
CA HIS A 2 11.34 0.53 13.60
C HIS A 2 11.21 -0.92 13.13
N ASN A 3 12.04 -1.29 12.14
CA ASN A 3 12.16 -2.65 11.60
C ASN A 3 10.83 -3.26 11.15
N THR A 4 9.98 -2.45 10.52
CA THR A 4 8.71 -2.93 9.96
C THR A 4 8.83 -3.25 8.47
N VAL A 5 8.09 -4.25 8.00
CA VAL A 5 7.95 -4.57 6.57
C VAL A 5 6.48 -4.50 6.20
N HIS A 6 6.17 -3.64 5.24
CA HIS A 6 4.81 -3.37 4.80
C HIS A 6 4.61 -3.85 3.37
N PHE A 7 3.78 -4.88 3.19
CA PHE A 7 3.42 -5.39 1.86
C PHE A 7 2.06 -4.84 1.44
N ILE A 8 1.96 -4.20 0.27
CA ILE A 8 0.69 -3.72 -0.27
C ILE A 8 0.15 -4.77 -1.24
N LEU A 9 -0.81 -5.60 -0.79
CA LEU A 9 -1.26 -6.79 -1.52
C LEU A 9 -2.75 -6.74 -1.88
N GLN A 10 -3.04 -6.79 -3.18
CA GLN A 10 -4.38 -6.93 -3.73
C GLN A 10 -4.33 -7.38 -5.20
N GLY A 11 -5.11 -8.40 -5.57
CA GLY A 11 -5.16 -8.94 -6.94
C GLY A 11 -5.81 -8.01 -7.95
N LYS A 12 -6.71 -7.12 -7.53
CA LYS A 12 -7.36 -6.15 -8.43
C LYS A 12 -6.37 -5.09 -8.93
N GLY A 13 -6.24 -4.99 -10.26
CA GLY A 13 -5.50 -3.91 -10.94
C GLY A 13 -6.17 -2.55 -10.79
N GLY A 14 -5.37 -1.49 -10.72
CA GLY A 14 -5.87 -0.11 -10.71
C GLY A 14 -6.54 0.35 -9.42
N ILE A 15 -6.59 -0.47 -8.35
CA ILE A 15 -7.31 -0.15 -7.11
C ILE A 15 -6.60 0.87 -6.18
N GLY A 16 -5.40 1.32 -6.55
CA GLY A 16 -4.63 2.31 -5.79
C GLY A 16 -3.49 1.75 -4.93
N LYS A 17 -2.93 0.58 -5.27
CA LYS A 17 -1.78 -0.02 -4.54
C LYS A 17 -0.58 0.93 -4.45
N THR A 18 -0.06 1.39 -5.57
CA THR A 18 1.04 2.35 -5.60
C THR A 18 0.73 3.66 -4.87
N LEU A 19 -0.54 4.08 -4.87
CA LEU A 19 -0.95 5.27 -4.13
C LEU A 19 -0.80 5.06 -2.62
N VAL A 20 -1.31 3.93 -2.11
CA VAL A 20 -1.14 3.51 -0.72
C VAL A 20 0.35 3.37 -0.38
N SER A 21 1.14 2.71 -1.23
CA SER A 21 2.59 2.58 -1.06
C SER A 21 3.28 3.94 -0.93
N THR A 22 2.90 4.90 -1.76
CA THR A 22 3.46 6.27 -1.76
C THR A 22 3.05 7.08 -0.51
N ILE A 23 1.81 6.94 -0.04
CA ILE A 23 1.34 7.60 1.19
C ILE A 23 2.06 7.00 2.40
N LEU A 24 2.11 5.66 2.47
CA LEU A 24 2.74 4.94 3.56
C LEU A 24 4.24 5.22 3.65
N ALA A 25 4.94 5.25 2.51
CA ALA A 25 6.36 5.58 2.45
C ALA A 25 6.65 6.98 2.98
N GLN A 26 5.87 8.00 2.56
CA GLN A 26 6.04 9.35 3.07
C GLN A 26 5.78 9.47 4.58
N TRP A 27 4.80 8.71 5.09
CA TRP A 27 4.54 8.67 6.53
C TRP A 27 5.70 7.99 7.29
N LEU A 28 6.15 6.82 6.84
CA LEU A 28 7.24 6.06 7.45
C LEU A 28 8.58 6.78 7.43
N ALA A 29 8.88 7.54 6.37
CA ALA A 29 10.09 8.34 6.26
C ALA A 29 10.21 9.38 7.39
N GLY A 30 9.08 9.79 7.99
CA GLY A 30 9.05 10.67 9.16
C GLY A 30 9.08 9.95 10.52
N LYS A 31 9.08 8.61 10.56
CA LYS A 31 8.98 7.81 11.81
C LYS A 31 10.29 7.22 12.30
N ASP A 32 11.31 7.17 11.45
CA ASP A 32 12.67 6.77 11.78
C ASP A 32 13.63 7.67 11.02
N THR A 33 14.37 8.49 11.75
CA THR A 33 15.37 9.41 11.20
C THR A 33 16.77 8.83 11.22
N GLU A 34 16.98 7.71 11.92
CA GLU A 34 18.29 7.06 12.08
C GLU A 34 18.54 6.04 10.99
N ARG A 35 17.49 5.32 10.56
CA ARG A 35 17.56 4.31 9.51
C ARG A 35 16.78 4.76 8.28
N PRO A 36 17.37 4.69 7.09
CA PRO A 36 16.67 5.07 5.87
C PRO A 36 15.50 4.12 5.59
N LEU A 37 14.38 4.70 5.15
CA LEU A 37 13.26 3.94 4.59
C LEU A 37 13.71 3.27 3.29
N ARG A 38 13.36 2.00 3.12
CA ARG A 38 13.55 1.30 1.85
C ARG A 38 12.23 1.01 1.16
N CYS A 39 12.19 1.26 -0.14
CA CYS A 39 11.01 1.06 -0.95
C CYS A 39 11.31 0.09 -2.09
N TYR A 40 10.39 -0.82 -2.36
CA TYR A 40 10.52 -1.83 -3.41
C TYR A 40 9.29 -1.80 -4.33
N ASP A 41 9.52 -1.96 -5.63
CA ASP A 41 8.47 -2.06 -6.64
C ASP A 41 8.59 -3.41 -7.35
N THR A 42 7.61 -4.30 -7.13
CA THR A 42 7.58 -5.61 -7.79
C THR A 42 6.72 -5.62 -9.05
N ASP A 43 6.09 -4.50 -9.45
CA ASP A 43 5.29 -4.45 -10.68
C ASP A 43 6.21 -4.52 -11.91
N GLN A 44 5.95 -5.47 -12.82
CA GLN A 44 6.77 -5.70 -14.01
C GLN A 44 6.26 -4.94 -15.24
N GLU A 45 5.01 -4.49 -15.23
CA GLU A 45 4.36 -3.84 -16.36
C GLU A 45 4.30 -2.32 -16.15
N ASN A 46 3.94 -1.91 -14.93
CA ASN A 46 3.68 -0.53 -14.58
C ASN A 46 4.37 -0.15 -13.27
N ALA A 47 5.69 -0.33 -13.20
CA ALA A 47 6.55 0.10 -12.10
C ALA A 47 6.40 1.62 -11.87
N THR A 48 5.37 2.01 -11.13
CA THR A 48 4.93 3.39 -10.95
C THR A 48 5.51 3.94 -9.66
N PHE A 49 5.76 3.08 -8.68
CA PHE A 49 6.37 3.48 -7.43
C PHE A 49 7.83 3.91 -7.65
N SER A 50 8.55 3.18 -8.51
CA SER A 50 9.90 3.54 -8.98
C SER A 50 10.04 4.93 -9.61
N ARG A 51 8.93 5.56 -10.00
CA ARG A 51 8.93 6.89 -10.61
C ARG A 51 8.93 8.04 -9.59
N TYR A 52 8.70 7.75 -8.30
CA TYR A 52 8.80 8.72 -7.21
C TYR A 52 10.24 8.83 -6.75
N LYS A 53 11.00 9.77 -7.34
CA LYS A 53 12.44 9.92 -7.10
C LYS A 53 12.79 10.14 -5.63
N ALA A 54 11.97 10.88 -4.89
CA ALA A 54 12.20 11.15 -3.48
C ALA A 54 12.13 9.90 -2.57
N MET A 55 11.57 8.78 -3.06
CA MET A 55 11.40 7.55 -2.29
C MET A 55 12.49 6.49 -2.56
N ASP A 56 13.45 6.79 -3.45
CA ASP A 56 14.56 5.90 -3.84
C ASP A 56 14.17 4.42 -3.99
N VAL A 57 13.11 4.19 -4.75
CA VAL A 57 12.47 2.88 -4.83
C VAL A 57 13.27 1.94 -5.72
N LYS A 58 13.66 0.79 -5.17
CA LYS A 58 14.34 -0.29 -5.90
C LYS A 58 13.32 -1.14 -6.66
N HIS A 59 13.46 -1.23 -7.98
CA HIS A 59 12.68 -2.18 -8.77
C HIS A 59 13.19 -3.61 -8.55
N VAL A 60 12.29 -4.56 -8.35
CA VAL A 60 12.61 -5.99 -8.17
C VAL A 60 12.26 -6.73 -9.47
N PRO A 61 13.24 -7.08 -10.31
CA PRO A 61 12.99 -7.62 -11.65
C PRO A 61 12.67 -9.12 -11.58
N VAL A 62 11.40 -9.47 -11.36
CA VAL A 62 10.95 -10.87 -11.25
C VAL A 62 10.50 -11.50 -12.56
N MET A 63 10.46 -10.73 -13.66
CA MET A 63 10.10 -11.24 -14.98
C MET A 63 11.31 -11.81 -15.74
N THR A 64 11.15 -13.01 -16.28
CA THR A 64 12.12 -13.67 -17.19
C THR A 64 12.05 -13.09 -18.60
N ASP A 65 13.06 -13.39 -19.43
CA ASP A 65 13.08 -13.00 -20.85
C ASP A 65 11.88 -13.57 -21.62
N ALA A 66 11.32 -14.70 -21.16
CA ALA A 66 10.12 -15.33 -21.72
C ALA A 66 8.80 -14.70 -21.22
N ARG A 67 8.85 -13.56 -20.52
CA ARG A 67 7.69 -12.87 -19.91
C ARG A 67 6.90 -13.66 -18.88
N ASN A 68 7.52 -14.67 -18.28
CA ASN A 68 6.96 -15.37 -17.12
C ASN A 68 7.55 -14.79 -15.83
N ILE A 69 6.73 -14.71 -14.78
CA ILE A 69 7.22 -14.40 -13.42
C ILE A 69 7.98 -15.62 -12.90
N ASP A 70 9.22 -15.41 -12.46
CA ASP A 70 10.06 -16.42 -11.81
C ASP A 70 10.05 -16.17 -10.29
N PRO A 71 9.36 -17.01 -9.50
CA PRO A 71 9.28 -16.85 -8.05
C PRO A 71 10.64 -16.81 -7.37
N LYS A 72 11.66 -17.51 -7.90
CA LYS A 72 13.01 -17.52 -7.32
C LYS A 72 13.64 -16.13 -7.30
N ARG A 73 13.23 -15.24 -8.20
CA ARG A 73 13.74 -13.87 -8.22
C ARG A 73 13.23 -13.01 -7.04
N PHE A 74 12.23 -13.46 -6.29
CA PHE A 74 11.86 -12.85 -5.02
C PHE A 74 12.90 -13.09 -3.91
N ASP A 75 13.84 -14.04 -4.08
CA ASP A 75 14.94 -14.25 -3.13
C ASP A 75 15.73 -12.95 -2.92
N ALA A 76 15.97 -12.18 -3.98
CA ALA A 76 16.68 -10.91 -3.87
C ALA A 76 15.94 -9.89 -2.97
N LEU A 77 14.61 -9.82 -3.10
CA LEU A 77 13.79 -8.99 -2.21
C LEU A 77 13.88 -9.49 -0.77
N MET A 78 13.75 -10.80 -0.55
CA MET A 78 13.81 -11.36 0.81
C MET A 78 15.15 -11.17 1.48
N ILE A 79 16.25 -11.35 0.75
CA ILE A 79 17.62 -11.10 1.25
C ILE A 79 17.74 -9.63 1.69
N ASP A 80 17.36 -8.67 0.84
CA ASP A 80 17.41 -7.25 1.20
C ASP A 80 16.54 -6.93 2.44
N LEU A 81 15.36 -7.55 2.55
CA LEU A 81 14.46 -7.36 3.69
C LEU A 81 15.02 -7.94 5.00
N LEU A 82 15.88 -8.96 4.94
CA LEU A 82 16.47 -9.63 6.08
C LEU A 82 17.79 -8.99 6.54
N GLU A 83 18.67 -8.64 5.60
CA GLU A 83 20.04 -8.21 5.89
C GLU A 83 20.13 -6.82 6.50
N GLU A 84 19.29 -5.89 6.06
CA GLU A 84 19.45 -4.48 6.42
C GLU A 84 18.36 -3.99 7.38
N GLU A 85 18.69 -3.33 8.49
CA GLU A 85 17.69 -2.76 9.41
C GLU A 85 16.90 -1.59 8.78
N GLY A 86 15.75 -1.24 9.34
CA GLY A 86 14.91 -0.13 8.89
C GLY A 86 13.51 -0.55 8.44
N ASN A 87 12.67 0.45 8.21
CA ASN A 87 11.31 0.23 7.73
C ASN A 87 11.33 0.00 6.20
N CYS A 88 10.45 -0.88 5.72
CA CYS A 88 10.36 -1.26 4.32
C CYS A 88 8.93 -1.14 3.80
N VAL A 89 8.75 -0.64 2.57
CA VAL A 89 7.49 -0.63 1.84
C VAL A 89 7.65 -1.40 0.53
N VAL A 90 6.79 -2.39 0.30
CA VAL A 90 6.80 -3.22 -0.91
C VAL A 90 5.50 -3.00 -1.68
N ASP A 91 5.59 -2.27 -2.79
CA ASP A 91 4.49 -2.11 -3.76
C ASP A 91 4.43 -3.33 -4.66
N ASN A 92 3.25 -3.92 -4.76
CA ASN A 92 3.02 -5.10 -5.58
C ASN A 92 2.13 -4.78 -6.79
N GLY A 93 2.51 -5.28 -7.96
CA GLY A 93 1.69 -5.21 -9.16
C GLY A 93 0.55 -6.24 -9.13
N ALA A 94 -0.56 -5.96 -9.80
CA ALA A 94 -1.68 -6.93 -9.84
C ALA A 94 -1.28 -8.29 -10.45
N ASN A 95 -0.39 -8.28 -11.43
CA ASN A 95 0.17 -9.48 -12.07
C ASN A 95 1.17 -10.24 -11.20
N THR A 96 1.77 -9.58 -10.20
CA THR A 96 2.74 -10.16 -9.28
C THR A 96 2.14 -10.51 -7.92
N PHE A 97 0.85 -10.28 -7.71
CA PHE A 97 0.16 -10.63 -6.45
C PHE A 97 0.20 -12.13 -6.17
N SER A 98 -0.38 -12.95 -7.04
CA SER A 98 -0.46 -14.40 -6.80
C SER A 98 0.93 -15.05 -6.71
N PRO A 99 1.90 -14.74 -7.60
CA PRO A 99 3.26 -15.28 -7.47
C PRO A 99 3.97 -14.86 -6.18
N LEU A 100 3.87 -13.58 -5.77
CA LEU A 100 4.50 -13.11 -4.53
C LEU A 100 3.86 -13.76 -3.31
N MET A 101 2.52 -13.83 -3.25
CA MET A 101 1.83 -14.43 -2.11
C MET A 101 2.14 -15.93 -2.00
N ALA A 102 2.15 -16.66 -3.12
CA ALA A 102 2.54 -18.08 -3.13
C ALA A 102 3.98 -18.24 -2.62
N TYR A 103 4.92 -17.45 -3.15
CA TYR A 103 6.32 -17.47 -2.71
C TYR A 103 6.45 -17.20 -1.19
N LEU A 104 5.80 -16.16 -0.67
CA LEU A 104 5.88 -15.79 0.74
C LEU A 104 5.33 -16.89 1.68
N LEU A 105 4.28 -17.59 1.25
CA LEU A 105 3.65 -18.67 2.03
C LEU A 105 4.41 -20.00 1.92
N GLU A 106 4.79 -20.42 0.71
CA GLU A 106 5.47 -21.70 0.48
C GLU A 106 6.86 -21.77 1.13
N ASN A 107 7.49 -20.62 1.36
CA ASN A 107 8.83 -20.51 1.95
C ASN A 107 8.81 -19.96 3.38
N ASP A 108 7.64 -19.92 4.05
CA ASP A 108 7.47 -19.41 5.42
C ASP A 108 8.13 -18.02 5.65
N CYS A 109 8.13 -17.17 4.62
CA CYS A 109 8.88 -15.91 4.63
C CYS A 109 8.41 -14.94 5.72
N PHE A 110 7.12 -14.97 6.06
CA PHE A 110 6.58 -14.13 7.13
C PHE A 110 7.13 -14.51 8.51
N ASP A 111 7.27 -15.81 8.77
CA ASP A 111 7.84 -16.29 10.03
C ASP A 111 9.34 -16.05 10.06
N LEU A 112 10.05 -16.27 8.95
CA LEU A 112 11.47 -15.93 8.82
C LEU A 112 11.75 -14.43 9.10
N LEU A 113 10.96 -13.52 8.53
CA LEU A 113 11.06 -12.09 8.80
C LEU A 113 10.84 -11.80 10.30
N LYS A 114 9.85 -12.43 10.91
CA LYS A 114 9.55 -12.27 12.33
C LYS A 114 10.67 -12.77 13.23
N GLU A 115 11.24 -13.94 12.92
CA GLU A 115 12.39 -14.52 13.62
C GLU A 115 13.65 -13.63 13.51
N SER A 116 13.82 -12.93 12.39
CA SER A 116 14.87 -11.92 12.20
C SER A 116 14.59 -10.59 12.93
N GLY A 117 13.54 -10.52 13.75
CA GLY A 117 13.18 -9.33 14.52
C GLY A 117 12.38 -8.28 13.75
N ARG A 118 11.84 -8.61 12.57
CA ARG A 118 10.98 -7.72 11.79
C ARG A 118 9.53 -7.83 12.24
N LYS A 119 8.82 -6.71 12.21
CA LYS A 119 7.35 -6.70 12.31
C LYS A 119 6.75 -6.58 10.93
N VAL A 120 5.92 -7.54 10.53
CA VAL A 120 5.33 -7.56 9.18
C VAL A 120 3.87 -7.12 9.24
N TYR A 121 3.45 -6.31 8.26
CA TYR A 121 2.05 -5.91 8.04
C TYR A 121 1.68 -6.09 6.58
N ILE A 122 0.45 -6.52 6.34
CA ILE A 122 -0.13 -6.52 4.99
C ILE A 122 -1.17 -5.42 4.90
N HIS A 123 -0.96 -4.51 3.97
CA HIS A 123 -1.93 -3.50 3.57
C HIS A 123 -2.76 -4.05 2.42
N THR A 124 -4.07 -4.06 2.58
CA THR A 124 -4.99 -4.50 1.53
C THR A 124 -6.07 -3.45 1.31
N ILE A 125 -6.49 -3.32 0.05
CA ILE A 125 -7.39 -2.25 -0.38
C ILE A 125 -8.73 -2.84 -0.76
N VAL A 126 -9.79 -2.27 -0.19
CA VAL A 126 -11.19 -2.51 -0.59
C VAL A 126 -11.70 -1.22 -1.21
N GLY A 127 -12.10 -1.29 -2.48
CA GLY A 127 -12.70 -0.14 -3.18
C GLY A 127 -14.22 -0.19 -3.13
N GLY A 128 -14.88 0.95 -3.24
CA GLY A 128 -16.35 1.00 -3.32
C GLY A 128 -16.91 0.69 -4.71
N GLY A 129 -18.23 0.88 -4.85
CA GLY A 129 -18.96 0.70 -6.11
C GLY A 129 -18.76 -0.69 -6.72
N ASP A 130 -18.56 -0.75 -8.03
CA ASP A 130 -18.42 -2.01 -8.79
C ASP A 130 -17.17 -2.82 -8.42
N THR A 131 -16.21 -2.21 -7.71
CA THR A 131 -14.99 -2.90 -7.26
C THR A 131 -15.13 -3.58 -5.89
N LEU A 132 -16.22 -3.31 -5.18
CA LEU A 132 -16.41 -3.73 -3.78
C LEU A 132 -16.39 -5.24 -3.62
N HIS A 133 -17.14 -5.96 -4.44
CA HIS A 133 -17.22 -7.42 -4.31
C HIS A 133 -15.86 -8.09 -4.51
N ASP A 134 -15.18 -7.81 -5.63
CA ASP A 134 -13.88 -8.40 -5.97
C ASP A 134 -12.83 -8.10 -4.89
N THR A 135 -12.76 -6.86 -4.43
CA THR A 135 -11.73 -6.42 -3.49
C THR A 135 -12.01 -6.88 -2.06
N ALA A 136 -13.28 -6.97 -1.65
CA ALA A 136 -13.68 -7.61 -0.41
C ALA A 136 -13.31 -9.10 -0.40
N MET A 137 -13.50 -9.82 -1.51
CA MET A 137 -13.06 -11.21 -1.63
C MET A 137 -11.54 -11.35 -1.58
N GLY A 138 -10.80 -10.42 -2.20
CA GLY A 138 -9.33 -10.34 -2.09
C GLY A 138 -8.86 -10.11 -0.65
N PHE A 139 -9.53 -9.24 0.11
CA PHE A 139 -9.29 -9.04 1.54
C PHE A 139 -9.50 -10.35 2.32
N VAL A 140 -10.62 -11.06 2.11
CA VAL A 140 -10.90 -12.34 2.78
C VAL A 140 -9.86 -13.40 2.44
N SER A 141 -9.51 -13.53 1.15
CA SER A 141 -8.49 -14.48 0.70
C SER A 141 -7.16 -14.23 1.40
N THR A 142 -6.74 -12.97 1.49
CA THR A 142 -5.51 -12.59 2.19
C THR A 142 -5.60 -12.89 3.69
N ALA A 143 -6.70 -12.50 4.35
CA ALA A 143 -6.92 -12.70 5.78
C ALA A 143 -6.91 -14.18 6.21
N LYS A 144 -7.41 -15.06 5.34
CA LYS A 144 -7.43 -16.51 5.58
C LYS A 144 -6.11 -17.21 5.27
N SER A 145 -5.25 -16.61 4.45
CA SER A 145 -4.01 -17.26 3.98
C SER A 145 -2.84 -17.08 4.94
N THR A 146 -2.88 -16.12 5.86
CA THR A 146 -1.76 -15.81 6.76
C THR A 146 -2.20 -15.25 8.12
N SER A 147 -1.34 -15.41 9.12
CA SER A 147 -1.48 -14.87 10.48
C SER A 147 -0.91 -13.44 10.64
N VAL A 148 -0.30 -12.87 9.59
CA VAL A 148 0.20 -11.48 9.58
C VAL A 148 -0.92 -10.44 9.79
N PRO A 149 -0.74 -9.41 10.66
CA PRO A 149 -1.73 -8.36 10.86
C PRO A 149 -2.05 -7.57 9.57
N LEU A 150 -3.32 -7.22 9.41
CA LEU A 150 -3.81 -6.48 8.25
C LEU A 150 -4.07 -5.01 8.59
N VAL A 151 -3.73 -4.14 7.67
CA VAL A 151 -4.20 -2.75 7.64
C VAL A 151 -5.14 -2.60 6.45
N LEU A 152 -6.42 -2.33 6.74
CA LEU A 152 -7.44 -2.20 5.72
C LEU A 152 -7.46 -0.76 5.19
N TRP A 153 -7.30 -0.61 3.89
CA TRP A 153 -7.52 0.65 3.19
C TRP A 153 -8.87 0.64 2.49
N GLU A 154 -9.70 1.63 2.80
CA GLU A 154 -11.02 1.82 2.20
C GLU A 154 -10.92 2.91 1.14
N ASN A 155 -11.17 2.58 -0.13
CA ASN A 155 -11.00 3.52 -1.24
C ASN A 155 -12.34 3.95 -1.84
N GLU A 156 -12.83 5.11 -1.38
CA GLU A 156 -14.11 5.69 -1.83
C GLU A 156 -14.03 6.34 -3.22
N HIS A 157 -12.84 6.42 -3.84
CA HIS A 157 -12.69 6.92 -5.21
C HIS A 157 -13.56 6.15 -6.21
N PHE A 158 -13.78 4.85 -5.97
CA PHE A 158 -14.58 3.96 -6.82
C PHE A 158 -16.08 4.01 -6.49
N GLY A 159 -16.48 4.87 -5.56
CA GLY A 159 -17.84 5.01 -5.07
C GLY A 159 -17.96 4.60 -3.60
N PRO A 160 -19.19 4.60 -3.04
CA PRO A 160 -19.43 4.23 -1.65
C PRO A 160 -19.02 2.77 -1.37
N LEU A 161 -18.41 2.51 -0.20
CA LEU A 161 -18.12 1.16 0.28
C LEU A 161 -19.34 0.52 0.95
N GLN A 162 -20.46 0.46 0.21
CA GLN A 162 -21.71 -0.10 0.70
C GLN A 162 -22.30 -1.09 -0.31
N SER A 163 -23.01 -2.09 0.19
CA SER A 163 -23.79 -3.00 -0.64
C SER A 163 -24.92 -2.27 -1.36
N ALA A 164 -25.54 -2.94 -2.34
CA ALA A 164 -26.78 -2.46 -2.96
C ALA A 164 -27.92 -2.22 -1.95
N SER A 165 -27.87 -2.87 -0.78
CA SER A 165 -28.81 -2.65 0.34
C SER A 165 -28.42 -1.51 1.29
N GLY A 166 -27.35 -0.77 1.00
CA GLY A 166 -26.89 0.37 1.80
C GLY A 166 -26.06 0.01 3.03
N LYS A 167 -25.70 -1.27 3.20
CA LYS A 167 -24.91 -1.74 4.34
C LYS A 167 -23.41 -1.50 4.08
N VAL A 168 -22.73 -0.83 5.01
CA VAL A 168 -21.30 -0.51 4.86
C VAL A 168 -20.46 -1.79 4.93
N PHE A 169 -19.35 -1.86 4.19
CA PHE A 169 -18.47 -3.02 4.17
C PHE A 169 -18.07 -3.51 5.57
N THR A 170 -17.73 -2.60 6.48
CA THR A 170 -17.31 -2.95 7.84
C THR A 170 -18.43 -3.45 8.75
N GLU A 171 -19.67 -3.36 8.31
CA GLU A 171 -20.81 -3.98 9.01
C GLU A 171 -21.12 -5.38 8.47
N SER A 172 -20.53 -5.75 7.33
CA SER A 172 -20.79 -7.03 6.67
C SER A 172 -20.24 -8.21 7.48
N GLN A 173 -20.86 -9.39 7.30
CA GLN A 173 -20.35 -10.63 7.90
C GLN A 173 -18.93 -10.94 7.39
N THR A 174 -18.69 -10.67 6.12
CA THR A 174 -17.38 -10.78 5.45
C THR A 174 -16.28 -10.05 6.22
N TYR A 175 -16.55 -8.82 6.67
CA TYR A 175 -15.60 -8.08 7.51
C TYR A 175 -15.56 -8.64 8.93
N ALA A 176 -16.73 -8.85 9.57
CA ALA A 176 -16.81 -9.32 10.95
C ALA A 176 -16.03 -10.62 11.19
N ASP A 177 -16.10 -11.58 10.27
CA ASP A 177 -15.39 -12.87 10.34
C ASP A 177 -13.86 -12.72 10.35
N ASN A 178 -13.34 -11.59 9.85
CA ASN A 178 -11.91 -11.35 9.69
C ASN A 178 -11.43 -10.11 10.48
N ALA A 179 -12.30 -9.44 11.22
CA ALA A 179 -12.00 -8.16 11.90
C ALA A 179 -10.86 -8.30 12.92
N ALA A 180 -10.75 -9.46 13.58
CA ALA A 180 -9.65 -9.74 14.51
C ALA A 180 -8.26 -9.73 13.86
N ARG A 181 -8.19 -9.83 12.53
CA ARG A 181 -6.94 -9.77 11.75
C ARG A 181 -6.56 -8.33 11.41
N VAL A 182 -7.50 -7.38 11.53
CA VAL A 182 -7.31 -5.98 11.13
C VAL A 182 -6.83 -5.15 12.32
N CYS A 183 -5.59 -4.68 12.28
CA CYS A 183 -5.00 -3.85 13.34
C CYS A 183 -5.22 -2.35 13.13
N GLY A 184 -5.74 -1.95 11.98
CA GLY A 184 -6.13 -0.57 11.71
C GLY A 184 -6.81 -0.38 10.37
N ARG A 185 -7.44 0.78 10.23
CA ARG A 185 -8.19 1.17 9.03
C ARG A 185 -7.78 2.56 8.59
N VAL A 186 -7.67 2.75 7.28
CA VAL A 186 -7.40 4.05 6.67
C VAL A 186 -8.39 4.26 5.52
N VAL A 187 -9.09 5.39 5.54
CA VAL A 187 -10.12 5.74 4.56
C VAL A 187 -9.57 6.80 3.61
N LEU A 188 -9.47 6.44 2.34
CA LEU A 188 -9.25 7.37 1.23
C LEU A 188 -10.60 7.97 0.85
N SER A 189 -11.05 8.97 1.62
CA SER A 189 -12.38 9.54 1.46
C SER A 189 -12.60 10.20 0.09
N GLN A 190 -13.81 10.08 -0.44
CA GLN A 190 -14.19 10.77 -1.65
C GLN A 190 -14.29 12.28 -1.36
N ARG A 191 -13.40 13.05 -1.95
CA ARG A 191 -13.41 14.51 -1.87
C ARG A 191 -13.93 15.13 -3.18
N ASN A 192 -14.28 16.41 -3.11
CA ASN A 192 -14.74 17.15 -4.29
C ASN A 192 -13.71 17.05 -5.43
N ALA A 193 -14.17 16.54 -6.57
CA ALA A 193 -13.31 16.18 -7.71
C ALA A 193 -12.64 17.39 -8.36
N ASP A 194 -13.34 18.53 -8.42
CA ASP A 194 -12.87 19.76 -9.06
C ASP A 194 -11.84 20.52 -8.22
N THR A 195 -11.69 20.16 -6.95
CA THR A 195 -10.76 20.81 -6.01
C THR A 195 -9.68 19.83 -5.54
N PHE A 196 -9.92 19.12 -4.45
CA PHE A 196 -8.96 18.15 -3.89
C PHE A 196 -8.59 17.07 -4.91
N GLY A 197 -9.57 16.58 -5.67
CA GLY A 197 -9.33 15.53 -6.68
C GLY A 197 -8.37 15.99 -7.78
N ALA A 198 -8.58 17.18 -8.33
CA ALA A 198 -7.74 17.74 -9.38
C ALA A 198 -6.30 17.97 -8.91
N ASP A 199 -6.13 18.56 -7.73
CA ASP A 199 -4.80 18.89 -7.17
C ASP A 199 -4.01 17.63 -6.84
N PHE A 200 -4.67 16.63 -6.25
CA PHE A 200 -4.08 15.34 -5.93
C PHE A 200 -3.73 14.55 -7.20
N LYS A 201 -4.60 14.59 -8.22
CA LYS A 201 -4.31 14.00 -9.53
C LYS A 201 -3.09 14.66 -10.17
N LYS A 202 -2.98 15.99 -10.11
CA LYS A 202 -1.82 16.76 -10.60
C LYS A 202 -0.53 16.33 -9.91
N MET A 203 -0.53 16.21 -8.58
CA MET A 203 0.61 15.68 -7.81
C MET A 203 0.98 14.26 -8.24
N ASN A 204 -0.01 13.36 -8.32
CA ASN A 204 0.21 11.97 -8.71
C ASN A 204 0.78 11.85 -10.13
N ILE A 205 0.27 12.60 -11.10
CA ILE A 205 0.81 12.63 -12.47
C ILE A 205 2.26 13.13 -12.48
N ALA A 206 2.57 14.14 -11.67
CA ALA A 206 3.91 14.68 -11.54
C ALA A 206 4.88 13.77 -10.75
N ARG A 207 4.37 12.69 -10.12
CA ARG A 207 5.14 11.76 -9.28
C ARG A 207 5.89 12.46 -8.15
N LEU A 208 5.21 13.40 -7.50
CA LEU A 208 5.75 14.20 -6.40
C LEU A 208 5.19 13.76 -5.06
N THR A 209 6.01 13.88 -4.03
CA THR A 209 5.62 13.83 -2.61
C THR A 209 4.93 15.13 -2.18
N ALA A 210 4.22 15.08 -1.05
CA ALA A 210 3.61 16.27 -0.45
C ALA A 210 4.65 17.34 -0.09
N ASN A 211 5.87 16.93 0.28
CA ASN A 211 6.98 17.84 0.55
C ASN A 211 7.50 18.51 -0.72
N GLU A 212 7.70 17.75 -1.80
CA GLU A 212 8.08 18.32 -3.10
C GLU A 212 7.01 19.28 -3.64
N VAL A 213 5.73 18.95 -3.46
CA VAL A 213 4.61 19.86 -3.79
C VAL A 213 4.72 21.17 -3.02
N ARG A 214 5.02 21.12 -1.72
CA ARG A 214 5.15 22.31 -0.87
C ARG A 214 6.24 23.25 -1.40
N GLU A 215 7.33 22.69 -1.90
CA GLU A 215 8.50 23.42 -2.39
C GLU A 215 8.42 23.78 -3.87
N SER A 216 7.49 23.18 -4.62
CA SER A 216 7.35 23.38 -6.06
C SER A 216 6.63 24.68 -6.43
N ASP A 217 7.18 25.43 -7.39
CA ASP A 217 6.52 26.60 -7.99
C ASP A 217 5.41 26.22 -8.99
N LYS A 218 5.29 24.93 -9.32
CA LYS A 218 4.23 24.42 -10.22
C LYS A 218 2.87 24.31 -9.53
N PHE A 219 2.82 24.52 -8.22
CA PHE A 219 1.61 24.47 -7.42
C PHE A 219 1.35 25.82 -6.77
N ASN A 220 0.12 26.30 -6.86
CA ASN A 220 -0.28 27.53 -6.17
C ASN A 220 -0.56 27.25 -4.67
N VAL A 221 -0.73 28.31 -3.89
CA VAL A 221 -0.93 28.24 -2.43
C VAL A 221 -2.15 27.38 -2.06
N MET A 222 -3.22 27.43 -2.83
CA MET A 222 -4.43 26.65 -2.55
C MET A 222 -4.23 25.16 -2.84
N GLU A 223 -3.57 24.81 -3.95
CA GLU A 223 -3.23 23.41 -4.27
C GLU A 223 -2.34 22.81 -3.19
N LYS A 224 -1.31 23.55 -2.75
CA LYS A 224 -0.42 23.15 -1.65
C LYS A 224 -1.20 22.94 -0.34
N GLN A 225 -2.12 23.84 -0.02
CA GLN A 225 -2.92 23.74 1.19
C GLN A 225 -3.86 22.52 1.16
N ARG A 226 -4.50 22.23 0.04
CA ARG A 226 -5.39 21.05 -0.09
C ARG A 226 -4.62 19.73 0.02
N ILE A 227 -3.46 19.64 -0.64
CA ILE A 227 -2.58 18.46 -0.53
C ILE A 227 -2.08 18.31 0.91
N LYS A 228 -1.65 19.39 1.57
CA LYS A 228 -1.25 19.36 2.98
C LYS A 228 -2.38 18.85 3.89
N VAL A 229 -3.60 19.35 3.72
CA VAL A 229 -4.76 18.91 4.52
C VAL A 229 -5.05 17.42 4.29
N LEU A 230 -4.98 16.95 3.05
CA LEU A 230 -5.20 15.54 2.71
C LEU A 230 -4.17 14.63 3.39
N PHE A 231 -2.88 14.94 3.25
CA PHE A 231 -1.82 14.12 3.84
C PHE A 231 -1.82 14.17 5.37
N ARG A 232 -2.17 15.31 5.98
CA ARG A 232 -2.35 15.41 7.43
C ARG A 232 -3.42 14.43 7.91
N ASP A 233 -4.59 14.43 7.29
CA ASP A 233 -5.70 13.53 7.62
C ASP A 233 -5.30 12.05 7.48
N LEU A 234 -4.64 11.70 6.38
CA LEU A 234 -4.15 10.32 6.16
C LEU A 234 -3.09 9.91 7.18
N PHE A 235 -2.18 10.81 7.54
CA PHE A 235 -1.14 10.54 8.53
C PHE A 235 -1.70 10.41 9.95
N GLU A 236 -2.70 11.22 10.30
CA GLU A 236 -3.45 11.09 11.56
C GLU A 236 -4.16 9.72 11.64
N GLN A 237 -4.73 9.22 10.54
CA GLN A 237 -5.32 7.88 10.50
C GLN A 237 -4.26 6.78 10.67
N LEU A 238 -3.10 6.89 10.01
CA LEU A 238 -1.98 5.96 10.15
C LEU A 238 -1.37 5.96 11.56
N ASP A 239 -1.36 7.10 12.23
CA ASP A 239 -0.91 7.23 13.62
C ASP A 239 -1.84 6.50 14.62
N ASN A 240 -3.10 6.26 14.24
CA ASN A 240 -4.09 5.55 15.04
C ASN A 240 -4.13 4.03 14.76
N VAL A 241 -3.33 3.53 13.81
CA VAL A 241 -3.20 2.08 13.55
C VAL A 241 -2.41 1.41 14.68
N GLN A 242 -2.80 0.20 15.06
CA GLN A 242 -2.09 -0.60 16.07
C GLN A 242 -0.95 -1.38 15.40
N TRP A 243 0.28 -0.87 15.53
CA TRP A 243 1.50 -1.44 14.94
C TRP A 243 2.28 -2.37 15.90
#